data_AF-A0A0B2P283-F1
#
_entry.id   AF-A0A0B2P283-F1
#
_cell.length_a   1.000
_cell.length_b   1.000
_cell.length_c   1.000
_cell.angle_alpha   90.00
_cell.angle_beta   90.00
_cell.angle_gamma   90.00
#
_symmetry.space_group_name_H-M   'P 1'
#
loop_
_entity.id
_entity.type
_entity.pdbx_description
1 polymer ?
#
loop_
_entity_poly.entity_id
_entity_poly.type
_entity_poly.pdbx_seq_one_letter_code
_entity_poly.pdbx_strand_id
1 'polypeptide(L)' 'MNHHTTNAVPTQWNPPTQGFFKCNFDSSIFKNENRFGYGASIRDHEGKFIKALTFAVQDNHHRLRLKSLLCTTVFNGSSI' A
#
# COMPACT_ATOMS: atom_id res chain seq x y z
N MET A 1 -7.04 14.20 35.76
CA MET A 1 -6.99 13.98 34.30
C MET A 1 -7.87 12.78 33.97
N ASN A 2 -8.94 12.96 33.21
CA ASN A 2 -9.80 11.84 32.78
C ASN A 2 -9.30 11.33 31.44
N HIS A 3 -8.78 10.10 31.41
CA HIS A 3 -8.41 9.42 30.18
C HIS A 3 -9.70 9.00 29.46
N HIS A 4 -10.11 9.76 28.46
CA HIS A 4 -11.07 9.27 27.46
C HIS A 4 -10.37 8.21 26.61
N THR A 5 -10.46 6.94 27.04
CA THR A 5 -10.11 5.82 26.19
C THR A 5 -11.25 5.66 25.19
N THR A 6 -11.12 6.28 24.01
CA THR A 6 -11.96 5.92 22.87
C THR A 6 -11.66 4.47 22.53
N ASN A 7 -12.59 3.57 22.83
CA ASN A 7 -12.58 2.19 22.35
C ASN A 7 -12.73 2.20 20.83
N ALA A 8 -11.63 2.51 20.13
CA ALA A 8 -11.56 2.40 18.68
C ALA A 8 -11.65 0.91 18.35
N VAL A 9 -12.82 0.46 17.92
CA VAL A 9 -13.00 -0.89 17.37
C VAL A 9 -12.01 -1.03 16.21
N PRO A 10 -11.09 -2.00 16.24
CA PRO A 10 -10.16 -2.20 15.13
C PRO A 10 -10.96 -2.38 13.84
N THR A 11 -10.69 -1.56 12.83
CA THR A 11 -11.29 -1.76 11.52
C THR A 11 -10.74 -3.06 10.93
N GLN A 12 -11.51 -4.15 11.04
CA GLN A 12 -11.15 -5.42 10.45
C GLN A 12 -11.23 -5.28 8.93
N TRP A 13 -10.15 -5.67 8.25
CA TRP A 13 -10.13 -5.67 6.80
C TRP A 13 -11.05 -6.77 6.26
N ASN A 14 -11.86 -6.43 5.25
CA ASN A 14 -12.67 -7.36 4.48
C ASN A 14 -12.18 -7.43 3.02
N PRO A 15 -12.14 -8.62 2.39
CA PRO A 15 -11.86 -8.76 0.96
C PRO A 15 -12.81 -7.93 0.09
N PRO A 16 -12.35 -7.46 -1.10
CA PRO A 16 -13.24 -6.77 -2.04
C PRO A 16 -14.25 -7.75 -2.65
N THR A 17 -15.30 -7.23 -3.28
CA THR A 17 -16.28 -8.04 -4.03
C THR A 17 -15.63 -8.77 -5.21
N GLN A 18 -16.19 -9.91 -5.62
CA GLN A 18 -15.76 -10.63 -6.83
C GLN A 18 -15.68 -9.69 -8.04
N GLY A 19 -14.63 -9.88 -8.84
CA GLY A 19 -14.29 -8.99 -9.97
C GLY A 19 -13.35 -7.83 -9.60
N PHE A 20 -13.03 -7.66 -8.32
CA PHE A 20 -12.08 -6.66 -7.86
C PHE A 20 -10.86 -7.27 -7.19
N PHE A 21 -9.76 -6.53 -7.25
CA PHE A 21 -8.51 -6.84 -6.59
C PHE A 21 -8.18 -5.77 -5.56
N LYS A 22 -7.52 -6.17 -4.48
CA LYS A 22 -6.89 -5.26 -3.53
C LYS A 22 -5.42 -5.13 -3.87
N CYS A 23 -4.92 -3.90 -3.98
CA CYS A 23 -3.49 -3.63 -3.99
C CYS A 23 -3.08 -2.84 -2.75
N ASN A 24 -2.14 -3.40 -2.00
CA ASN A 24 -1.43 -2.73 -0.91
C ASN A 24 -0.13 -2.16 -1.48
N PHE A 25 0.03 -0.84 -1.46
CA PHE A 25 1.27 -0.15 -1.85
C PHE A 25 1.98 0.40 -0.60
N ASP A 26 3.30 0.29 -0.57
CA ASP A 26 4.15 0.90 0.44
C ASP A 26 5.43 1.45 -0.20
N SER A 27 6.06 2.44 0.44
CA SER A 27 7.26 3.10 -0.07
C SER A 27 8.28 3.33 1.03
N SER A 28 9.56 3.27 0.67
CA SER A 28 10.71 3.46 1.55
C SER A 28 11.67 4.47 0.95
N ILE A 29 12.17 5.40 1.77
CA ILE A 29 13.14 6.42 1.37
C ILE A 29 14.46 6.17 2.09
N PHE A 30 15.54 5.97 1.33
CA PHE A 30 16.89 5.74 1.83
C PHE A 30 17.71 7.02 1.67
N LYS A 31 17.53 7.97 2.61
CA LYS A 31 18.06 9.33 2.52
C LYS A 31 19.58 9.39 2.28
N ASN A 32 20.34 8.56 2.99
CA ASN A 32 21.81 8.58 2.93
C ASN A 32 22.36 7.99 1.63
N GLU A 33 21.54 7.25 0.89
CA GLU A 33 21.93 6.55 -0.34
C GLU A 33 21.37 7.21 -1.59
N ASN A 34 20.57 8.29 -1.41
CA ASN A 34 19.82 8.94 -2.46
C ASN A 34 18.99 7.95 -3.29
N ARG A 35 18.35 7.01 -2.59
CA ARG A 35 17.48 5.98 -3.19
C ARG A 35 16.09 6.06 -2.61
N PHE A 36 15.14 5.58 -3.39
CA PHE A 36 13.81 5.24 -2.89
C PHE A 36 13.41 3.88 -3.45
N GLY A 37 12.52 3.20 -2.74
CA GLY A 37 11.88 2.00 -3.23
C GLY A 37 10.39 2.04 -2.97
N TYR A 38 9.65 1.26 -3.73
CA TYR A 38 8.26 0.96 -3.44
C TYR A 38 7.96 -0.51 -3.69
N GLY A 39 6.97 -1.01 -2.95
CA GLY A 39 6.46 -2.35 -3.06
C GLY A 39 4.95 -2.30 -3.23
N ALA A 40 4.42 -3.26 -3.99
CA ALA A 40 2.99 -3.50 -4.01
C ALA A 40 2.67 -4.99 -3.91
N SER A 41 1.55 -5.33 -3.28
CA SER A 41 1.01 -6.70 -3.25
C SER A 41 -0.46 -6.70 -3.65
N ILE A 42 -0.82 -7.63 -4.53
CA ILE A 42 -2.16 -7.79 -5.08
C ILE A 42 -2.81 -9.03 -4.47
N ARG A 43 -4.07 -8.89 -4.06
CA ARG A 43 -4.93 -9.97 -3.57
C ARG A 43 -6.27 -9.99 -4.29
N ASP A 44 -6.85 -11.16 -4.46
CA ASP A 44 -8.21 -11.31 -5.01
C ASP A 44 -9.30 -11.03 -3.96
N HIS A 45 -10.54 -11.22 -4.40
CA HIS A 45 -11.77 -11.13 -3.62
C HIS A 45 -11.91 -12.20 -2.53
N GLU A 46 -11.11 -13.28 -2.55
CA GLU A 46 -11.01 -14.24 -1.43
C GLU A 46 -9.88 -13.84 -0.46
N GLY A 47 -9.15 -12.76 -0.75
CA GLY A 47 -7.98 -12.33 -0.01
C GLY A 47 -6.71 -13.14 -0.31
N LYS A 48 -6.76 -14.06 -1.29
CA LYS A 48 -5.61 -14.85 -1.71
C LYS A 48 -4.61 -13.96 -2.42
N PHE A 49 -3.34 -14.19 -2.10
CA PHE A 49 -2.24 -13.50 -2.75
C PHE A 49 -2.13 -13.91 -4.22
N ILE A 50 -1.97 -12.93 -5.11
CA ILE A 50 -1.78 -13.16 -6.54
C ILE A 50 -0.33 -12.86 -6.94
N LYS A 51 0.14 -11.65 -6.63
CA LYS A 51 1.43 -11.15 -7.09
C LYS A 51 1.95 -10.05 -6.18
N ALA A 52 3.27 -9.92 -6.14
CA ALA A 52 3.96 -8.77 -5.57
C ALA A 52 4.92 -8.18 -6.59
N LEU A 53 5.20 -6.89 -6.45
CA LEU A 53 6.21 -6.17 -7.21
C LEU A 53 7.03 -5.32 -6.25
N THR A 54 8.30 -5.14 -6.57
CA THR A 54 9.19 -4.20 -5.90
C THR A 54 10.01 -3.45 -6.93
N PHE A 55 10.22 -2.17 -6.68
CA PHE A 55 11.05 -1.32 -7.50
C PHE A 55 11.95 -0.50 -6.56
N ALA A 56 13.22 -0.41 -6.92
CA ALA A 56 14.17 0.47 -6.27
C ALA A 56 14.83 1.32 -7.36
N VAL A 57 14.91 2.62 -7.12
CA VAL A 57 15.49 3.56 -8.08
C VAL A 57 16.53 4.39 -7.33
N GLN A 58 17.68 4.52 -7.97
CA GLN A 58 18.70 5.48 -7.57
C GLN A 58 18.41 6.79 -8.29
N ASP A 59 18.02 7.81 -7.54
CA ASP A 59 17.59 9.09 -8.11
C ASP A 59 18.52 10.19 -7.62
N ASN A 60 19.25 10.80 -8.56
CA ASN A 60 20.13 11.93 -8.27
C ASN A 60 19.36 13.26 -8.17
N HIS A 61 18.05 13.29 -8.44
CA HIS A 61 17.21 14.48 -8.39
C HIS A 61 16.20 14.43 -7.23
N HIS A 62 16.36 15.37 -6.30
CA HIS A 62 15.68 15.44 -5.00
C HIS A 62 14.17 15.76 -5.01
N ARG A 63 13.35 15.17 -5.91
CA ARG A 63 11.93 15.59 -6.07
C ARG A 63 10.87 14.49 -6.06
N LEU A 64 11.17 13.28 -5.62
CA LEU A 64 10.10 12.34 -5.30
C LEU A 64 9.51 12.65 -3.94
N ARG A 65 8.42 13.43 -3.95
CA ARG A 65 7.51 13.55 -2.80
C ARG A 65 6.70 12.26 -2.68
N LEU A 66 7.32 11.18 -2.25
CA LEU A 66 6.63 10.00 -1.73
C LEU A 66 6.11 10.30 -0.33
N LYS A 67 5.19 11.27 -0.25
CA LYS A 67 4.42 11.51 0.96
C LYS A 67 3.19 10.61 0.85
N SER A 68 3.18 9.53 1.63
CA SER A 68 2.00 8.74 1.99
C SER A 68 1.25 7.98 0.89
N LEU A 69 1.91 7.20 0.05
CA LEU A 69 1.23 6.06 -0.58
C LEU A 69 1.27 4.87 0.39
N LEU A 70 0.50 4.96 1.47
CA LEU A 70 -0.05 3.80 2.18
C LEU A 70 -1.51 3.67 1.70
N CYS A 71 -1.69 3.67 0.38
CA CYS A 71 -3.02 3.61 -0.21
C CYS A 71 -3.35 2.15 -0.48
N THR A 72 -4.43 1.69 0.13
CA THR A 72 -5.12 0.50 -0.37
C THR A 72 -6.00 0.96 -1.52
N THR A 73 -5.73 0.50 -2.73
CA THR A 73 -6.61 0.76 -3.88
C THR A 73 -7.31 -0.55 -4.26
N VAL A 74 -8.62 -0.48 -4.43
CA VAL A 74 -9.43 -1.55 -4.99
C VAL A 74 -9.73 -1.19 -6.44
N PHE A 75 -9.44 -2.10 -7.37
CA PHE A 75 -9.66 -1.87 -8.81
C PHE A 75 -10.32 -3.09 -9.48
N ASN A 76 -11.02 -2.84 -10.59
CA ASN A 76 -11.74 -3.87 -11.34
C ASN A 76 -10.76 -4.69 -12.22
N GLY A 77 -10.90 -6.01 -12.19
CA GLY A 77 -10.06 -6.96 -12.91
C GLY A 77 -10.27 -7.05 -14.42
N SER A 78 -11.30 -6.41 -14.99
CA SER A 78 -11.54 -6.42 -16.43
C SER A 78 -10.57 -5.56 -17.26
N SER A 79 -9.50 -5.03 -16.64
CA SER A 79 -8.58 -4.07 -17.26
C SER A 79 -7.09 -4.35 -16.98
N ILE A 80 -6.75 -5.57 -16.55
CA ILE A 80 -5.35 -6.05 -16.45
C ILE A 80 -4.97 -6.94 -17.62
#